data_AF-A0A1H9G204-F1
#
_entry.id   AF-A0A1H9G204-F1
#
_cell.length_a   1.000
_cell.length_b   1.000
_cell.length_c   1.000
_cell.angle_alpha   90.00
_cell.angle_beta   90.00
_cell.angle_gamma   90.00
#
_symmetry.space_group_name_H-M   'P 1'
#
loop_
_entity.id
_entity.type
_entity.pdbx_description
1 polymer ?
#
loop_
_entity_poly.entity_id
_entity_poly.type
_entity_poly.pdbx_seq_one_letter_code
_entity_poly.pdbx_strand_id
1 'polypeptide(L)'
;MNLEKVNKLIFEGSKKESIEYLSNCQDDKELYIFAYNYNWEDGFEIPHTILNNNKCSLSTALLIFHLSEGMRKFDEDYNTIELKKWKKFVNNLYNSILEGKYRKSDVSFKVPMSKVEIYKLKRRLSEKELIFITDIEGEDCNIVL
;
A
#
# COMPACT_ATOMS: atom_id res chain seq x y z
N MET A 1 6.20 -10.02 -15.30
CA MET A 1 5.24 -8.93 -15.40
C MET A 1 4.39 -9.06 -16.67
N ASN A 2 3.09 -9.31 -16.51
CA ASN A 2 2.09 -9.41 -17.56
C ASN A 2 1.06 -8.25 -17.43
N LEU A 3 1.41 -7.08 -17.96
CA LEU A 3 0.60 -5.86 -17.84
C LEU A 3 -0.78 -5.99 -18.50
N GLU A 4 -0.88 -6.69 -19.63
CA GLU A 4 -2.17 -6.89 -20.32
C GLU A 4 -3.15 -7.67 -19.43
N LYS A 5 -2.66 -8.70 -18.73
CA LYS A 5 -3.47 -9.47 -17.79
C LYS A 5 -3.89 -8.63 -16.58
N VAL A 6 -2.97 -7.83 -16.02
CA VAL A 6 -3.28 -6.93 -14.90
C VAL A 6 -4.33 -5.90 -15.31
N ASN A 7 -4.15 -5.24 -16.45
CA ASN A 7 -5.09 -4.27 -17.02
C ASN A 7 -6.50 -4.86 -17.15
N LYS A 8 -6.58 -6.04 -17.77
CA LYS A 8 -7.86 -6.76 -17.94
C LYS A 8 -8.52 -7.07 -16.60
N LEU A 9 -7.76 -7.55 -15.61
CA LEU A 9 -8.31 -7.90 -14.29
C LEU A 9 -8.82 -6.68 -13.51
N ILE A 10 -8.20 -5.51 -13.70
CA ILE A 10 -8.61 -4.28 -13.02
C ILE A 10 -9.90 -3.71 -13.61
N PHE A 11 -10.00 -3.62 -14.94
CA PHE A 11 -11.10 -2.90 -15.59
C PHE A 11 -12.25 -3.79 -16.07
N GLU A 12 -11.98 -5.06 -16.41
CA GLU A 12 -12.98 -5.98 -16.97
C GLU A 12 -13.21 -7.22 -16.11
N GLY A 13 -12.24 -7.56 -15.25
CA GLY A 13 -12.26 -8.76 -14.43
C GLY A 13 -13.26 -8.67 -13.30
N SER A 14 -13.83 -9.81 -12.92
CA SER A 14 -14.59 -9.91 -11.68
C SER A 14 -13.65 -9.82 -10.47
N LYS A 15 -14.17 -9.30 -9.35
CA LYS A 15 -13.43 -9.26 -8.08
C LYS A 15 -12.85 -10.63 -7.69
N LYS A 16 -13.59 -11.72 -7.96
CA LYS A 16 -13.15 -13.09 -7.67
C LYS A 16 -11.92 -13.48 -8.49
N GLU A 17 -11.93 -13.20 -9.79
CA GLU A 17 -10.78 -13.48 -10.66
C GLU A 17 -9.55 -12.69 -10.24
N SER A 18 -9.73 -11.42 -9.87
CA SER A 18 -8.66 -10.57 -9.36
C SER A 18 -8.09 -11.10 -8.05
N ILE A 19 -8.93 -11.54 -7.11
CA ILE A 19 -8.47 -12.18 -5.86
C ILE A 19 -7.69 -13.47 -6.15
N GLU A 20 -8.19 -14.32 -7.04
CA GLU A 20 -7.54 -15.59 -7.39
C GLU A 20 -6.16 -15.36 -8.02
N TYR A 21 -6.07 -14.40 -8.95
CA TYR A 21 -4.81 -14.00 -9.56
C TYR A 21 -3.84 -13.45 -8.52
N LEU A 22 -4.27 -12.46 -7.74
CA LEU A 22 -3.43 -11.76 -6.77
C LEU A 22 -2.98 -12.67 -5.63
N SER A 23 -3.76 -13.68 -5.24
CA SER A 23 -3.36 -14.64 -4.21
C SER A 23 -2.19 -15.52 -4.66
N ASN A 24 -2.10 -15.80 -5.96
CA ASN A 24 -1.09 -16.69 -6.54
C ASN A 24 0.04 -15.94 -7.27
N CYS A 25 -0.09 -14.62 -7.44
CA CYS A 25 0.89 -13.78 -8.13
C CYS A 25 2.30 -13.97 -7.56
N GLN A 26 3.27 -14.24 -8.43
CA GLN A 26 4.67 -14.47 -8.06
C GLN A 26 5.60 -13.28 -8.37
N ASP A 27 5.05 -12.22 -8.94
CA ASP A 27 5.75 -11.00 -9.35
C ASP A 27 5.31 -9.84 -8.45
N ASP A 28 6.26 -9.23 -7.74
CA ASP A 28 6.00 -8.13 -6.81
C ASP A 28 5.66 -6.82 -7.53
N LYS A 29 6.15 -6.62 -8.75
CA LYS A 29 5.82 -5.46 -9.59
C LYS A 29 4.37 -5.49 -10.02
N GLU A 30 3.87 -6.68 -10.39
CA GLU A 30 2.45 -6.84 -10.73
C GLU A 30 1.54 -6.50 -9.54
N LEU A 31 1.93 -6.91 -8.32
CA LEU A 31 1.20 -6.54 -7.10
C LEU A 31 1.20 -5.03 -6.87
N TYR A 32 2.35 -4.37 -7.09
CA TYR A 32 2.48 -2.91 -6.98
C TYR A 32 1.58 -2.19 -7.99
N ILE A 33 1.67 -2.55 -9.27
CA ILE A 33 0.92 -1.93 -10.35
C ILE A 33 -0.59 -2.15 -10.17
N PHE A 34 -0.99 -3.32 -9.68
CA PHE A 34 -2.39 -3.58 -9.35
C PHE A 34 -2.87 -2.64 -8.24
N ALA A 35 -2.11 -2.51 -7.15
CA ALA A 35 -2.46 -1.59 -6.06
C ALA A 35 -2.49 -0.12 -6.52
N TYR A 36 -1.58 0.27 -7.42
CA TYR A 36 -1.48 1.64 -7.94
C TYR A 36 -2.69 2.06 -8.78
N ASN A 37 -3.26 1.13 -9.56
CA ASN A 37 -4.40 1.40 -10.44
C ASN A 37 -5.76 0.95 -9.84
N TYR A 38 -5.77 0.45 -8.61
CA TYR A 38 -6.98 -0.08 -7.99
C TYR A 38 -8.01 1.03 -7.71
N ASN A 39 -9.28 0.77 -8.05
CA ASN A 39 -10.40 1.62 -7.65
C ASN A 39 -10.72 1.41 -6.17
N TRP A 40 -10.35 2.37 -5.31
CA TRP A 40 -10.55 2.28 -3.87
C TRP A 40 -12.02 2.32 -3.42
N GLU A 41 -12.96 2.70 -4.31
CA GLU A 41 -14.40 2.57 -4.04
C GLU A 41 -14.85 1.12 -3.90
N ASP A 42 -14.09 0.15 -4.43
CA ASP A 42 -14.41 -1.29 -4.38
C ASP A 42 -14.10 -1.97 -3.02
N GLY A 43 -13.56 -1.20 -2.08
CA GLY A 43 -13.31 -1.60 -0.70
C GLY A 43 -11.90 -2.16 -0.44
N PHE A 44 -11.76 -2.96 0.63
CA PHE A 44 -10.44 -3.39 1.12
C PHE A 44 -10.08 -4.83 0.77
N GLU A 45 -10.94 -5.58 0.09
CA GLU A 45 -10.70 -7.01 -0.19
C GLU A 45 -9.46 -7.21 -1.08
N ILE A 46 -9.36 -6.46 -2.18
CA ILE A 46 -8.21 -6.51 -3.09
C ILE A 46 -6.92 -6.04 -2.40
N PRO A 47 -6.88 -4.85 -1.74
CA PRO A 47 -5.72 -4.47 -0.94
C PRO A 47 -5.32 -5.52 0.10
N HIS A 48 -6.29 -6.15 0.78
CA HIS A 48 -6.01 -7.19 1.76
C HIS A 48 -5.40 -8.43 1.13
N THR A 49 -5.88 -8.85 -0.04
CA THR A 49 -5.28 -9.96 -0.81
C THR A 49 -3.84 -9.64 -1.20
N ILE A 50 -3.57 -8.43 -1.71
CA ILE A 50 -2.21 -7.99 -2.05
C ILE A 50 -1.31 -8.02 -0.81
N LEU A 51 -1.77 -7.47 0.32
CA LEU A 51 -1.01 -7.41 1.58
C LEU A 51 -0.76 -8.78 2.23
N ASN A 52 -1.47 -9.83 1.82
CA ASN A 52 -1.30 -11.19 2.31
C ASN A 52 -0.55 -12.10 1.33
N ASN A 53 -0.29 -11.65 0.11
CA ASN A 53 0.57 -12.36 -0.82
C ASN A 53 2.03 -12.34 -0.30
N ASN A 54 2.73 -13.48 -0.37
CA ASN A 54 4.11 -13.63 0.12
C ASN A 54 5.17 -12.86 -0.70
N LYS A 55 4.81 -12.36 -1.88
CA LYS A 55 5.59 -11.45 -2.73
C LYS A 55 5.27 -9.98 -2.50
N CYS A 56 4.34 -9.64 -1.62
CA CYS A 56 4.06 -8.25 -1.29
C CYS A 56 5.31 -7.58 -0.69
N SER A 57 5.83 -6.58 -1.41
CA SER A 57 7.02 -5.84 -0.98
C SER A 57 6.65 -4.75 0.03
N LEU A 58 7.66 -4.24 0.74
CA LEU A 58 7.50 -3.10 1.62
C LEU A 58 7.01 -1.86 0.84
N SER A 59 7.50 -1.67 -0.38
CA SER A 59 7.08 -0.58 -1.27
C SER A 59 5.59 -0.66 -1.60
N THR A 60 5.07 -1.85 -1.93
CA THR A 60 3.63 -2.08 -2.15
C THR A 60 2.82 -1.84 -0.88
N ALA A 61 3.30 -2.31 0.28
CA ALA A 61 2.62 -2.09 1.55
C ALA A 61 2.54 -0.60 1.94
N LEU A 62 3.62 0.16 1.71
CA LEU A 62 3.66 1.61 1.93
C LEU A 62 2.74 2.34 0.94
N LEU A 63 2.75 1.97 -0.35
CA LEU A 63 1.81 2.51 -1.33
C LEU A 63 0.36 2.35 -0.86
N ILE A 64 -0.04 1.13 -0.49
CA ILE A 64 -1.38 0.83 0.01
C ILE A 64 -1.69 1.63 1.29
N PHE A 65 -0.72 1.78 2.19
CA PHE A 65 -0.90 2.57 3.39
C PHE A 65 -1.23 4.03 3.06
N HIS A 66 -0.47 4.66 2.17
CA HIS A 66 -0.69 6.04 1.75
C HIS A 66 -2.01 6.22 0.97
N LEU A 67 -2.30 5.33 0.00
CA LEU A 67 -3.55 5.38 -0.77
C LEU A 67 -4.79 5.17 0.11
N SER A 68 -4.66 4.43 1.22
CA SER A 68 -5.73 4.25 2.20
C SER A 68 -5.89 5.41 3.20
N GLU A 69 -5.29 6.58 2.96
CA GLU A 69 -5.21 7.70 3.93
C GLU A 69 -4.54 7.30 5.26
N GLY A 70 -3.63 6.32 5.26
CA GLY A 70 -3.05 5.75 6.48
C GLY A 70 -2.29 6.78 7.34
N MET A 71 -1.78 7.85 6.74
CA MET A 71 -1.10 8.94 7.45
C MET A 71 -1.99 9.64 8.50
N ARG A 72 -3.32 9.59 8.34
CA ARG A 72 -4.28 10.10 9.34
C ARG A 72 -4.15 9.43 10.70
N LYS A 73 -3.48 8.28 10.78
CA LYS A 73 -3.12 7.64 12.04
C LYS A 73 -2.31 8.57 12.97
N PHE A 74 -1.56 9.50 12.41
CA PHE A 74 -0.73 10.45 13.16
C PHE A 74 -1.44 11.76 13.47
N ASP A 75 -2.70 11.93 13.05
CA ASP A 75 -3.49 13.11 13.37
C ASP A 75 -3.98 13.07 14.82
N GLU A 76 -4.14 14.26 15.42
CA GLU A 76 -4.57 14.40 16.82
C GLU A 76 -6.00 13.88 17.04
N ASP A 77 -6.83 13.95 16.00
CA ASP A 77 -8.23 13.52 16.01
C ASP A 77 -8.41 12.06 15.55
N TYR A 78 -7.34 11.30 15.26
CA TYR A 78 -7.46 9.91 14.78
C TYR A 78 -8.38 9.03 15.63
N ASN A 79 -8.35 9.24 16.96
CA ASN A 79 -9.17 8.49 17.90
C ASN A 79 -10.67 8.78 17.78
N THR A 80 -11.06 9.96 17.31
CA THR A 80 -12.46 10.37 17.15
C THR A 80 -13.09 9.87 15.84
N ILE A 81 -12.28 9.44 14.86
CA ILE A 81 -12.78 8.90 13.59
C ILE A 81 -13.63 7.64 13.84
N GLU A 82 -14.88 7.64 13.37
CA GLU A 82 -15.85 6.55 13.57
C GLU A 82 -15.82 5.46 12.48
N LEU A 83 -14.95 5.58 11.48
CA LEU A 83 -14.80 4.61 10.38
C LEU A 83 -14.10 3.32 10.85
N LYS A 84 -14.82 2.48 11.60
CA LYS A 84 -14.27 1.28 12.26
C LYS A 84 -13.54 0.32 11.32
N LYS A 85 -14.11 0.06 10.12
CA LYS A 85 -13.49 -0.85 9.12
C LYS A 85 -12.16 -0.30 8.62
N TRP A 86 -12.13 0.99 8.27
CA TRP A 86 -10.92 1.68 7.83
C TRP A 86 -9.86 1.75 8.94
N LYS A 87 -10.22 2.16 10.17
CA LYS A 87 -9.27 2.17 11.30
C LYS A 87 -8.66 0.80 11.56
N LYS A 88 -9.47 -0.26 11.47
CA LYS A 88 -8.97 -1.64 11.61
C LYS A 88 -7.98 -1.98 10.50
N PHE A 89 -8.29 -1.64 9.25
CA PHE A 89 -7.39 -1.85 8.11
C PHE A 89 -6.06 -1.11 8.30
N VAL A 90 -6.11 0.21 8.55
CA VAL A 90 -4.92 1.06 8.75
C VAL A 90 -4.07 0.60 9.93
N ASN A 91 -4.68 0.29 11.08
CA ASN A 91 -3.93 -0.17 12.26
C ASN A 91 -3.24 -1.51 12.00
N ASN A 92 -3.92 -2.45 11.34
CA ASN A 92 -3.33 -3.75 11.02
C ASN A 92 -2.15 -3.62 10.05
N LEU A 93 -2.30 -2.79 9.01
CA LEU A 93 -1.24 -2.52 8.05
C LEU A 93 -0.06 -1.80 8.70
N TYR A 94 -0.32 -0.78 9.51
CA TYR A 94 0.69 -0.06 10.28
C TYR A 94 1.53 -1.02 11.15
N ASN A 95 0.87 -1.88 11.93
CA ASN A 95 1.57 -2.83 12.80
C ASN A 95 2.38 -3.83 11.97
N SER A 96 1.80 -4.36 10.87
CA SER A 96 2.49 -5.30 9.99
C SER A 96 3.76 -4.71 9.35
N ILE A 97 3.73 -3.42 8.99
CA ILE A 97 4.89 -2.71 8.46
C ILE A 97 5.97 -2.56 9.56
N LEU A 98 5.59 -2.14 10.77
CA LEU A 98 6.54 -1.97 11.87
C LEU A 98 7.13 -3.28 12.40
N GLU A 99 6.38 -4.38 12.31
CA GLU A 99 6.84 -5.73 12.65
C GLU A 99 7.74 -6.34 11.56
N GLY A 100 7.93 -5.65 10.43
CA GLY A 100 8.80 -6.11 9.35
C GLY A 100 8.22 -7.26 8.53
N LYS A 101 6.89 -7.39 8.46
CA LYS A 101 6.21 -8.43 7.66
C LYS A 101 6.63 -8.41 6.19
N TYR A 102 6.85 -7.21 5.65
CA TYR A 102 7.10 -7.00 4.22
C TYR A 102 8.59 -6.87 3.92
N ARG A 103 9.05 -7.59 2.90
CA ARG A 103 10.46 -7.59 2.49
C ARG A 103 10.73 -6.39 1.58
N LYS A 104 11.93 -5.83 1.67
CA LYS A 104 12.43 -4.91 0.62
C LYS A 104 12.61 -5.70 -0.68
N SER A 105 12.28 -5.09 -1.79
CA SER A 105 12.55 -5.60 -3.13
C SER A 105 13.13 -4.51 -4.00
N ASP A 106 13.28 -4.77 -5.30
CA ASP A 106 13.78 -3.78 -6.26
C ASP A 106 12.67 -2.82 -6.73
N VAL A 107 11.49 -2.82 -6.11
CA VAL A 107 10.42 -1.85 -6.40
C VAL A 107 10.64 -0.60 -5.54
N SER A 108 10.71 0.57 -6.18
CA SER A 108 10.82 1.85 -5.48
C SER A 108 9.50 2.26 -4.82
N PHE A 109 9.60 3.18 -3.88
CA PHE A 109 8.46 3.91 -3.33
C PHE A 109 8.87 5.37 -3.10
N LYS A 110 8.12 6.30 -3.68
CA LYS A 110 8.28 7.73 -3.42
C LYS A 110 7.14 8.20 -2.53
N VAL A 111 7.48 8.84 -1.42
CA VAL A 111 6.50 9.32 -0.45
C VAL A 111 5.65 10.40 -1.12
N PRO A 112 4.31 10.25 -1.18
CA PRO A 112 3.43 11.22 -1.84
C PRO A 112 3.13 12.42 -0.91
N MET A 113 4.18 13.03 -0.35
CA MET A 113 4.08 14.17 0.56
C MET A 113 5.14 15.23 0.23
N SER A 114 4.83 16.49 0.51
CA SER A 114 5.79 17.58 0.37
C SER A 114 6.91 17.50 1.41
N LYS A 115 8.06 18.12 1.09
CA LYS A 115 9.18 18.26 2.04
C LYS A 115 8.75 18.92 3.36
N VAL A 116 7.79 19.85 3.31
CA VAL A 116 7.29 20.56 4.49
C VAL A 116 6.47 19.64 5.38
N GLU A 117 5.57 18.83 4.80
CA GLU A 117 4.77 17.84 5.55
C GLU A 117 5.67 16.79 6.20
N ILE A 118 6.62 16.24 5.44
CA ILE A 118 7.62 15.29 5.93
C ILE A 118 8.40 15.90 7.10
N TYR A 119 8.87 17.15 6.99
CA TYR A 119 9.60 17.82 8.06
C TYR A 119 8.77 17.98 9.34
N LYS A 120 7.48 18.33 9.22
CA LYS A 120 6.57 18.45 10.37
C LYS A 120 6.36 17.09 11.05
N LEU A 121 6.14 16.04 10.26
CA LEU A 121 5.92 14.68 10.77
C LEU A 121 7.17 14.09 11.44
N LYS A 122 8.37 14.32 10.88
CA LYS A 122 9.64 13.86 11.46
C LYS A 122 9.84 14.27 12.93
N ARG A 123 9.24 15.38 13.36
CA ARG A 123 9.34 15.87 14.75
C ARG A 123 8.42 15.12 15.73
N ARG A 124 7.46 14.35 15.22
CA ARG A 124 6.42 13.66 15.99
C ARG A 124 6.55 12.14 15.93
N LEU A 125 7.12 11.62 14.84
CA LEU A 125 7.32 10.18 14.63
C LEU A 125 8.54 9.66 15.39
N SER A 126 8.44 8.43 15.90
CA SER A 126 9.57 7.65 16.38
C SER A 126 10.47 7.19 15.23
N GLU A 127 11.69 6.76 15.54
CA GLU A 127 12.64 6.25 14.55
C GLU A 127 12.07 5.11 13.70
N LYS A 128 11.28 4.21 14.31
CA LYS A 128 10.64 3.09 13.60
C LYS A 128 9.56 3.57 12.64
N GLU A 129 8.82 4.62 13.00
CA GLU A 129 7.74 5.18 12.18
C GLU A 129 8.26 6.04 11.02
N LEU A 130 9.55 6.41 11.01
CA LEU A 130 10.14 7.15 9.87
C LEU A 130 10.00 6.39 8.54
N ILE A 131 9.82 5.06 8.58
CA ILE A 131 9.60 4.25 7.37
C ILE A 131 8.37 4.69 6.56
N PHE A 132 7.35 5.27 7.20
CA PHE A 132 6.15 5.75 6.51
C PHE A 132 6.38 7.03 5.70
N ILE A 133 7.49 7.73 5.93
CA ILE A 133 7.84 9.00 5.31
C ILE A 133 9.25 9.00 4.71
N THR A 134 9.77 7.81 4.40
CA THR A 134 11.09 7.63 3.79
C THR A 134 10.94 6.95 2.44
N ASP A 135 11.59 7.51 1.42
CA ASP A 135 11.65 6.92 0.10
C ASP A 135 12.37 5.56 0.13
N ILE A 136 11.95 4.66 -0.75
CA ILE A 136 12.65 3.42 -1.05
C ILE A 136 13.17 3.51 -2.49
N GLU A 137 14.47 3.31 -2.66
CA GLU A 137 15.12 3.26 -3.97
C GLU A 137 14.86 1.91 -4.67
N GLY A 138 14.80 1.92 -5.99
CA GLY A 138 14.50 0.77 -6.84
C GLY A 138 13.95 1.21 -8.21
N GLU A 139 13.37 0.26 -8.93
CA GLU A 139 12.61 0.49 -10.16
C GLU A 139 11.30 1.22 -9.91
N ASP A 140 10.99 2.23 -10.72
CA ASP A 140 9.71 2.92 -10.69
C ASP A 140 8.63 2.08 -11.38
N CYS A 141 7.65 1.61 -10.60
CA CYS A 141 6.51 0.83 -11.08
C CYS A 141 5.20 1.62 -11.03
N ASN A 142 5.23 2.96 -10.96
CA ASN A 142 4.05 3.83 -11.07
C ASN A 142 3.51 3.88 -12.52
N ILE A 143 3.12 2.73 -13.05
CA ILE A 143 2.59 2.56 -14.41
C ILE A 143 1.08 2.74 -14.36
N VAL A 144 0.57 3.76 -15.07
CA VAL A 144 -0.87 3.96 -15.27
C VAL A 144 -1.36 3.01 -16.36
N LEU A 145 -2.46 2.30 -16.08
CA LEU A 145 -3.10 1.35 -17.00
C LEU A 145 -4.35 1.95 -17.66
#